data_AF-A0A1V5AHJ4-F1
#
_entry.id   AF-A0A1V5AHJ4-F1
#
_cell.length_a   1.000
_cell.length_b   1.000
_cell.length_c   1.000
_cell.angle_alpha   90.00
_cell.angle_beta   90.00
_cell.angle_gamma   90.00
#
_symmetry.space_group_name_H-M   'P 1'
#
loop_
_entity.id
_entity.type
_entity.pdbx_description
1 polymer ?
#
loop_
_entity_poly.entity_id
_entity_poly.type
_entity_poly.pdbx_seq_one_letter_code
_entity_poly.pdbx_strand_id
1 'polypeptide(L)'
;MLQAGDQFISGRSGGVVCAFLPWRGAAIGIAPAHVFCYSGTDRLRLGDKTTRVMRFSKEADLAFFPVLSPCRMTDLGRPTLGQGTLANSARRMGCRFTEVSWSIAYMMLQPGDLPGPGDSGTPIFQNERVVGMLISINLGTCKGTAITGNYLQHAIEELNSSP
;
A
#
# COMPACT_ATOMS: atom_id res chain seq x y z
N MET A 1 10.69 11.06 -10.11
CA MET A 1 9.99 11.47 -8.87
C MET A 1 9.19 10.27 -8.41
N LEU A 2 9.30 9.87 -7.14
CA LEU A 2 8.61 8.68 -6.63
C LEU A 2 7.13 8.97 -6.39
N GLN A 3 6.25 8.00 -6.52
CA GLN A 3 4.81 8.17 -6.31
C GLN A 3 4.09 6.87 -5.91
N ALA A 4 2.92 6.99 -5.29
CA ALA A 4 2.06 5.85 -4.98
C ALA A 4 1.90 4.95 -6.21
N GLY A 5 2.09 3.64 -6.02
CA GLY A 5 2.11 2.68 -7.11
C GLY A 5 3.51 2.30 -7.59
N ASP A 6 4.56 2.97 -7.16
CA ASP A 6 5.94 2.56 -7.50
C ASP A 6 6.31 1.23 -6.85
N GLN A 7 7.02 0.40 -7.60
CA GLN A 7 7.52 -0.88 -7.12
C GLN A 7 8.78 -0.72 -6.27
N PHE A 8 8.90 -1.57 -5.25
CA PHE A 8 10.13 -1.75 -4.49
C PHE A 8 10.58 -3.20 -4.51
N ILE A 9 11.87 -3.42 -4.29
CA ILE A 9 12.49 -4.73 -4.15
C ILE A 9 13.00 -4.87 -2.72
N SER A 10 12.68 -5.98 -2.07
CA SER A 10 13.17 -6.36 -0.74
C SER A 10 13.78 -7.76 -0.81
N GLY A 11 15.10 -7.86 -0.70
CA GLY A 11 15.82 -9.13 -0.90
C GLY A 11 15.55 -9.73 -2.29
N ARG A 12 14.93 -10.92 -2.32
CA ARG A 12 14.49 -11.60 -3.56
C ARG A 12 12.99 -11.44 -3.85
N SER A 13 12.30 -10.62 -3.06
CA SER A 13 10.88 -10.32 -3.19
C SER A 13 10.67 -8.85 -3.57
N GLY A 14 9.42 -8.45 -3.71
CA GLY A 14 9.04 -7.08 -4.02
C GLY A 14 7.57 -6.85 -3.75
N GLY A 15 7.21 -5.58 -3.75
CA GLY A 15 5.84 -5.12 -3.58
C GLY A 15 5.68 -3.73 -4.17
N VAL A 16 4.59 -3.10 -3.83
CA VAL A 16 4.24 -1.75 -4.27
C VAL A 16 4.15 -0.82 -3.07
N VAL A 17 4.65 0.39 -3.23
CA VAL A 17 4.47 1.45 -2.24
C VAL A 17 3.06 2.02 -2.42
N CYS A 18 2.23 1.91 -1.38
CA CYS A 18 0.86 2.38 -1.42
C CYS A 18 0.77 3.90 -1.35
N ALA A 19 1.56 4.52 -0.48
CA ALA A 19 1.46 5.94 -0.21
C ALA A 19 2.80 6.53 0.23
N PHE A 20 2.98 7.81 -0.10
CA PHE A 20 3.97 8.70 0.48
C PHE A 20 3.25 9.80 1.25
N LEU A 21 3.51 9.90 2.54
CA LEU A 21 2.85 10.87 3.43
C LEU A 21 3.88 11.78 4.12
N PRO A 22 3.48 12.99 4.55
CA PRO A 22 4.33 13.86 5.36
C PRO A 22 4.64 13.22 6.72
N TRP A 23 5.91 13.29 7.14
CA TRP A 23 6.38 12.78 8.43
C TRP A 23 7.61 13.54 8.91
N ARG A 24 7.51 14.21 10.06
CA ARG A 24 8.63 14.94 10.72
C ARG A 24 9.51 15.81 9.78
N GLY A 25 8.89 16.57 8.88
CA GLY A 25 9.60 17.43 7.92
C GLY A 25 10.21 16.69 6.71
N ALA A 26 9.97 15.38 6.59
CA ALA A 26 10.35 14.54 5.47
C ALA A 26 9.11 13.79 4.94
N ALA A 27 9.36 12.84 4.01
CA ALA A 27 8.35 11.91 3.54
C ALA A 27 8.56 10.53 4.14
N ILE A 28 7.46 9.82 4.36
CA ILE A 28 7.46 8.41 4.72
C ILE A 28 6.68 7.60 3.70
N GLY A 29 7.22 6.45 3.32
CA GLY A 29 6.54 5.48 2.47
C GLY A 29 5.82 4.42 3.30
N ILE A 30 4.69 3.94 2.79
CA ILE A 30 3.90 2.85 3.37
C ILE A 30 3.83 1.68 2.39
N ALA A 31 4.14 0.49 2.89
CA ALA A 31 4.07 -0.79 2.17
C ALA A 31 3.57 -1.90 3.11
N PRO A 32 3.13 -3.05 2.57
CA PRO A 32 2.73 -4.19 3.38
C PRO A 32 3.91 -4.81 4.14
N ALA A 33 3.74 -5.10 5.43
CA ALA A 33 4.78 -5.67 6.28
C ALA A 33 5.18 -7.10 5.86
N HIS A 34 4.21 -7.91 5.41
CA HIS A 34 4.43 -9.31 5.08
C HIS A 34 5.47 -9.48 3.98
N VAL A 35 5.61 -8.54 3.03
CA VAL A 35 6.63 -8.59 1.98
C VAL A 35 8.04 -8.62 2.58
N PHE A 36 8.27 -7.84 3.63
CA PHE A 36 9.55 -7.81 4.35
C PHE A 36 9.79 -9.10 5.13
N CYS A 37 8.76 -9.60 5.81
CA CYS A 37 8.80 -10.90 6.51
C CYS A 37 9.18 -12.04 5.56
N TYR A 38 8.51 -12.14 4.40
CA TYR A 38 8.83 -13.14 3.38
C TYR A 38 10.24 -12.97 2.80
N SER A 39 10.71 -11.73 2.65
CA SER A 39 12.05 -11.45 2.13
C SER A 39 13.17 -11.74 3.12
N GLY A 40 12.88 -11.84 4.43
CA GLY A 40 13.88 -12.00 5.49
C GLY A 40 14.76 -10.76 5.71
N THR A 41 14.34 -9.59 5.23
CA THR A 41 15.08 -8.33 5.35
C THR A 41 14.10 -7.17 5.49
N ASP A 42 14.56 -6.11 6.14
CA ASP A 42 13.86 -4.83 6.25
C ASP A 42 14.44 -3.76 5.31
N ARG A 43 15.46 -4.10 4.51
CA ARG A 43 15.98 -3.24 3.46
C ARG A 43 15.13 -3.32 2.20
N LEU A 44 14.85 -2.17 1.60
CA LEU A 44 14.22 -2.07 0.30
C LEU A 44 14.99 -1.16 -0.66
N ARG A 45 14.89 -1.48 -1.94
CA ARG A 45 15.30 -0.62 -3.05
C ARG A 45 14.06 -0.08 -3.75
N LEU A 46 13.99 1.24 -3.89
CA LEU A 46 12.92 1.98 -4.55
C LEU A 46 13.57 2.85 -5.63
N GLY A 47 13.36 2.49 -6.90
CA GLY A 47 14.15 3.05 -8.00
C GLY A 47 15.65 2.74 -7.85
N ASP A 48 16.48 3.79 -7.87
CA ASP A 48 17.93 3.73 -7.66
C ASP A 48 18.34 3.89 -6.19
N LYS A 49 17.38 4.05 -5.27
CA LYS A 49 17.65 4.35 -3.86
C LYS A 49 17.43 3.14 -2.98
N THR A 50 18.27 3.00 -1.96
CA THR A 50 18.12 1.99 -0.92
C THR A 50 17.75 2.67 0.40
N THR A 51 16.77 2.12 1.09
CA THR A 51 16.36 2.54 2.44
C THR A 51 16.02 1.31 3.27
N ARG A 52 15.61 1.51 4.52
CA ARG A 52 15.25 0.46 5.47
C ARG A 52 13.92 0.79 6.13
N VAL A 53 13.12 -0.23 6.42
CA VAL A 53 11.94 -0.09 7.27
C VAL A 53 12.39 0.40 8.64
N MET A 54 11.78 1.51 9.07
CA MET A 54 12.00 2.13 10.36
C MET A 54 11.04 1.56 11.40
N ARG A 55 9.80 1.25 11.01
CA ARG A 55 8.80 0.66 11.91
C ARG A 55 7.89 -0.32 11.18
N PHE A 56 7.56 -1.41 11.88
CA PHE A 56 6.50 -2.34 11.48
C PHE A 56 5.30 -2.16 12.41
N SER A 57 4.09 -2.13 11.86
CA SER A 57 2.87 -2.51 12.56
C SER A 57 2.48 -3.90 12.05
N LYS A 58 2.98 -4.94 12.70
CA LYS A 58 2.80 -6.33 12.24
C LYS A 58 1.33 -6.76 12.32
N GLU A 59 0.62 -6.31 13.34
CA GLU A 59 -0.81 -6.60 13.54
C GLU A 59 -1.67 -6.04 12.41
N ALA A 60 -1.27 -4.89 11.86
CA ALA A 60 -1.97 -4.24 10.76
C ALA A 60 -1.30 -4.46 9.41
N ASP A 61 -0.29 -5.33 9.31
CA ASP A 61 0.46 -5.57 8.06
C ASP A 61 1.03 -4.28 7.41
N LEU A 62 1.53 -3.33 8.21
CA LEU A 62 2.14 -2.08 7.70
C LEU A 62 3.64 -2.03 7.97
N ALA A 63 4.40 -1.55 6.99
CA ALA A 63 5.79 -1.18 7.09
C ALA A 63 5.98 0.29 6.69
N PHE A 64 6.73 1.02 7.51
CA PHE A 64 7.00 2.43 7.35
C PHE A 64 8.49 2.65 7.13
N PHE A 65 8.87 3.39 6.09
CA PHE A 65 10.26 3.67 5.77
C PHE A 65 10.46 5.13 5.36
N PRO A 66 11.55 5.78 5.80
CA PRO A 66 11.83 7.17 5.43
C PRO A 66 12.20 7.26 3.95
N VAL A 67 11.80 8.37 3.33
CA VAL A 67 12.03 8.66 1.91
C VAL A 67 12.68 10.03 1.81
N LEU A 68 13.97 10.03 1.46
CA LEU A 68 14.77 11.25 1.30
C LEU A 68 14.79 11.77 -0.15
N SER A 69 14.16 11.04 -1.07
CA SER A 69 14.10 11.41 -2.49
C SER A 69 12.82 12.14 -2.82
N PRO A 70 12.81 13.03 -3.83
CA PRO A 70 11.60 13.73 -4.25
C PRO A 70 10.48 12.75 -4.59
N CYS A 71 9.38 12.86 -3.85
CA CYS A 71 8.20 12.04 -4.03
C CYS A 71 6.92 12.89 -4.04
N ARG A 72 5.90 12.41 -4.77
CA ARG A 72 4.58 13.00 -4.80
C ARG A 72 3.80 12.55 -3.57
N MET A 73 3.38 13.51 -2.75
CA MET A 73 2.52 13.24 -1.60
C MET A 73 1.20 12.62 -2.05
N THR A 74 0.73 11.66 -1.28
CA THR A 74 -0.48 10.89 -1.56
C THR A 74 -1.66 11.51 -0.85
N ASP A 75 -2.72 11.83 -1.59
CA ASP A 75 -4.01 12.22 -1.02
C ASP A 75 -4.79 10.97 -0.62
N LEU A 76 -4.97 10.77 0.69
CA LEU A 76 -5.72 9.63 1.22
C LEU A 76 -7.21 9.96 1.26
N GLY A 77 -8.01 8.98 0.86
CA GLY A 77 -9.47 9.06 0.90
C GLY A 77 -10.08 7.95 1.76
N ARG A 78 -11.37 8.13 2.07
CA ARG A 78 -12.19 7.08 2.65
C ARG A 78 -12.77 6.20 1.55
N PRO A 79 -12.63 4.86 1.62
CA PRO A 79 -13.27 3.98 0.66
C PRO A 79 -14.79 4.06 0.78
N THR A 80 -15.46 3.97 -0.36
CA THR A 80 -16.91 3.84 -0.47
C THR A 80 -17.27 2.59 -1.27
N LEU A 81 -18.47 2.05 -1.04
CA LEU A 81 -18.98 0.94 -1.83
C LEU A 81 -19.03 1.32 -3.32
N GLY A 82 -18.76 0.36 -4.19
CA GLY A 82 -18.79 0.56 -5.63
C GLY A 82 -17.41 0.49 -6.27
N GLN A 83 -17.26 1.15 -7.43
CA GLN A 83 -16.08 0.97 -8.28
C GLN A 83 -14.83 1.58 -7.67
N GLY A 84 -13.69 0.93 -7.92
CA GLY A 84 -12.36 1.41 -7.62
C GLY A 84 -11.37 0.91 -8.67
N THR A 85 -10.12 1.35 -8.57
CA THR A 85 -9.05 0.91 -9.47
C THR A 85 -7.80 0.60 -8.69
N LEU A 86 -7.30 -0.63 -8.78
CA LEU A 86 -5.94 -0.94 -8.36
C LEU A 86 -4.99 -0.39 -9.41
N ALA A 87 -4.04 0.44 -9.02
CA ALA A 87 -3.09 1.00 -9.98
C ALA A 87 -1.68 1.05 -9.40
N ASN A 88 -0.73 0.51 -10.15
CA ASN A 88 0.70 0.62 -9.86
C ASN A 88 1.46 0.99 -11.15
N SER A 89 2.79 1.09 -11.05
CA SER A 89 3.64 1.47 -12.18
C SER A 89 3.61 0.49 -13.35
N ALA A 90 3.17 -0.75 -13.14
CA ALA A 90 3.11 -1.79 -14.16
C ALA A 90 1.72 -1.89 -14.82
N ARG A 91 0.64 -1.76 -14.05
CA ARG A 91 -0.71 -1.97 -14.55
C ARG A 91 -1.82 -1.30 -13.75
N ARG A 92 -3.01 -1.27 -14.35
CA ARG A 92 -4.27 -0.80 -13.75
C ARG A 92 -5.32 -1.88 -13.90
N MET A 93 -6.05 -2.19 -12.82
CA MET A 93 -7.07 -3.23 -12.77
C MET A 93 -8.34 -2.67 -12.11
N GLY A 94 -9.50 -3.02 -12.66
CA GLY A 94 -10.78 -2.65 -12.07
C GLY A 94 -11.11 -3.50 -10.84
N CYS A 95 -11.69 -2.87 -9.82
CA CYS A 95 -12.26 -3.59 -8.68
C CYS A 95 -13.55 -2.95 -8.21
N ARG A 96 -14.31 -3.68 -7.38
CA ARG A 96 -15.52 -3.17 -6.75
C ARG A 96 -15.51 -3.45 -5.26
N PHE A 97 -15.50 -2.41 -4.43
CA PHE A 97 -15.70 -2.55 -3.00
C PHE A 97 -17.11 -3.09 -2.71
N THR A 98 -17.17 -4.22 -2.01
CA THR A 98 -18.41 -4.89 -1.60
C THR A 98 -18.71 -4.71 -0.12
N GLU A 99 -17.68 -4.44 0.67
CA GLU A 99 -17.79 -4.20 2.11
C GLU A 99 -16.67 -3.27 2.54
N VAL A 100 -17.01 -2.29 3.38
CA VAL A 100 -16.06 -1.29 3.85
C VAL A 100 -16.28 -1.09 5.35
N SER A 101 -15.23 -1.32 6.14
CA SER A 101 -15.17 -0.97 7.56
C SER A 101 -14.21 0.21 7.77
N TRP A 102 -13.93 0.55 9.02
CA TRP A 102 -12.96 1.60 9.32
C TRP A 102 -11.53 1.21 8.97
N SER A 103 -11.12 -0.05 9.16
CA SER A 103 -9.73 -0.51 8.97
C SER A 103 -9.50 -1.44 7.79
N ILE A 104 -10.49 -2.27 7.48
CA ILE A 104 -10.45 -3.25 6.39
C ILE A 104 -11.57 -2.99 5.40
N ALA A 105 -11.29 -3.18 4.12
CA ALA A 105 -12.29 -3.26 3.08
C ALA A 105 -12.12 -4.52 2.24
N TYR A 106 -13.23 -5.03 1.74
CA TYR A 106 -13.26 -6.15 0.82
C TYR A 106 -13.75 -5.72 -0.54
N MET A 107 -13.16 -6.30 -1.58
CA MET A 107 -13.47 -5.98 -2.96
C MET A 107 -13.54 -7.24 -3.82
N MET A 108 -14.36 -7.17 -4.86
CA MET A 108 -14.32 -8.13 -5.96
C MET A 108 -13.37 -7.63 -7.03
N LEU A 109 -12.49 -8.52 -7.47
CA LEU A 109 -11.56 -8.33 -8.56
C LEU A 109 -12.15 -8.95 -9.83
N GLN A 110 -11.73 -8.46 -10.99
CA GLN A 110 -12.20 -8.99 -12.26
C GLN A 110 -11.60 -10.38 -12.51
N PRO A 111 -12.41 -11.43 -12.71
CA PRO A 111 -11.90 -12.74 -13.09
C PRO A 111 -11.08 -12.63 -14.38
N GLY A 112 -9.90 -13.25 -14.40
CA GLY A 112 -8.97 -13.20 -15.53
C GLY A 112 -7.99 -12.01 -15.53
N ASP A 113 -8.22 -10.98 -14.69
CA ASP A 113 -7.29 -9.85 -14.49
C ASP A 113 -7.01 -9.66 -13.00
N LEU A 114 -6.43 -10.69 -12.39
CA LEU A 114 -6.13 -10.71 -10.95
C LEU A 114 -4.73 -10.17 -10.65
N PRO A 115 -4.53 -9.51 -9.49
CA PRO A 115 -3.21 -9.22 -8.93
C PRO A 115 -2.36 -10.49 -8.82
N GLY A 116 -1.06 -10.36 -9.04
CA GLY A 116 -0.09 -11.45 -8.99
C GLY A 116 0.99 -11.21 -7.95
N PRO A 117 1.97 -12.12 -7.85
CA PRO A 117 3.14 -11.91 -7.01
C PRO A 117 3.81 -10.56 -7.31
N GLY A 118 4.04 -9.75 -6.28
CA GLY A 118 4.61 -8.41 -6.40
C GLY A 118 3.59 -7.27 -6.44
N ASP A 119 2.28 -7.55 -6.56
CA ASP A 119 1.25 -6.51 -6.48
C ASP A 119 0.80 -6.18 -5.05
N SER A 120 1.29 -6.92 -4.04
CA SER A 120 1.04 -6.58 -2.63
C SER A 120 1.46 -5.13 -2.36
N GLY A 121 0.56 -4.35 -1.76
CA GLY A 121 0.75 -2.93 -1.51
C GLY A 121 0.20 -2.02 -2.60
N THR A 122 -0.37 -2.58 -3.68
CA THR A 122 -0.93 -1.77 -4.77
C THR A 122 -2.01 -0.84 -4.22
N PRO A 123 -1.89 0.48 -4.45
CA PRO A 123 -2.90 1.43 -4.02
C PRO A 123 -4.18 1.27 -4.82
N ILE A 124 -5.30 1.46 -4.12
CA ILE A 124 -6.65 1.41 -4.68
C ILE A 124 -7.17 2.83 -4.74
N PHE A 125 -7.62 3.25 -5.91
CA PHE A 125 -8.06 4.60 -6.18
C PHE A 125 -9.59 4.70 -6.30
N GLN A 126 -10.15 5.75 -5.71
CA GLN A 126 -11.48 6.30 -6.00
C GLN A 126 -11.38 7.82 -6.07
N ASN A 127 -11.94 8.44 -7.11
CA ASN A 127 -11.92 9.90 -7.30
C ASN A 127 -10.50 10.51 -7.12
N GLU A 128 -9.51 9.90 -7.76
CA GLU A 128 -8.09 10.32 -7.73
C GLU A 128 -7.37 10.22 -6.37
N ARG A 129 -8.05 9.74 -5.33
CA ARG A 129 -7.48 9.52 -4.00
C ARG A 129 -7.16 8.05 -3.77
N VAL A 130 -6.10 7.79 -3.01
CA VAL A 130 -5.82 6.43 -2.51
C VAL A 130 -6.74 6.14 -1.35
N VAL A 131 -7.68 5.20 -1.55
CA VAL A 131 -8.67 4.81 -0.55
C VAL A 131 -8.34 3.49 0.14
N GLY A 132 -7.28 2.80 -0.29
CA GLY A 132 -6.78 1.63 0.41
C GLY A 132 -5.54 1.03 -0.22
N MET A 133 -4.98 0.04 0.48
CA MET A 133 -3.80 -0.74 0.10
C MET A 133 -4.19 -2.20 -0.05
N LEU A 134 -3.95 -2.80 -1.23
CA LEU A 134 -4.13 -4.24 -1.41
C LEU A 134 -3.16 -5.02 -0.51
N ILE A 135 -3.68 -5.93 0.32
CA ILE A 135 -2.85 -6.78 1.20
C ILE A 135 -2.95 -8.27 0.87
N SER A 136 -4.10 -8.74 0.38
CA SER A 136 -4.28 -10.15 0.03
C SER A 136 -5.37 -10.35 -1.01
N ILE A 137 -5.31 -11.49 -1.69
CA ILE A 137 -6.32 -11.94 -2.64
C ILE A 137 -6.66 -13.41 -2.37
N ASN A 138 -7.92 -13.76 -2.57
CA ASN A 138 -8.37 -15.14 -2.67
C ASN A 138 -8.64 -15.44 -4.15
N LEU A 139 -7.80 -16.29 -4.75
CA LEU A 139 -7.89 -16.63 -6.17
C LEU A 139 -9.15 -17.43 -6.52
N GLY A 140 -9.66 -18.24 -5.58
CA GLY A 140 -10.85 -19.06 -5.81
C GLY A 140 -12.14 -18.25 -5.86
N THR A 141 -12.21 -17.13 -5.11
CA THR A 141 -13.39 -16.26 -5.04
C THR A 141 -13.20 -14.91 -5.72
N CYS A 142 -12.01 -14.63 -6.25
CA CYS A 142 -11.61 -13.31 -6.76
C CYS A 142 -11.82 -12.17 -5.76
N LYS A 143 -11.80 -12.48 -4.44
CA LYS A 143 -11.99 -11.51 -3.37
C LYS A 143 -10.64 -10.92 -2.96
N GLY A 144 -10.50 -9.61 -3.03
CA GLY A 144 -9.37 -8.86 -2.49
C GLY A 144 -9.67 -8.32 -1.09
N THR A 145 -8.64 -8.23 -0.25
CA THR A 145 -8.67 -7.54 1.04
C THR A 145 -7.75 -6.34 0.99
N ALA A 146 -8.20 -5.23 1.54
CA ALA A 146 -7.46 -3.99 1.59
C ALA A 146 -7.46 -3.38 3.00
N ILE A 147 -6.36 -2.73 3.35
CA ILE A 147 -6.33 -1.76 4.45
C ILE A 147 -6.88 -0.44 3.93
N THR A 148 -7.78 0.18 4.68
CA THR A 148 -8.45 1.41 4.25
C THR A 148 -7.56 2.64 4.38
N GLY A 149 -7.81 3.66 3.55
CA GLY A 149 -7.15 4.96 3.65
C GLY A 149 -7.35 5.64 5.01
N ASN A 150 -8.51 5.45 5.66
CA ASN A 150 -8.76 5.91 7.03
C ASN A 150 -7.76 5.34 8.03
N TYR A 151 -7.47 4.04 7.93
CA TYR A 151 -6.54 3.40 8.83
C TYR A 151 -5.09 3.78 8.53
N LEU A 152 -4.73 3.93 7.25
CA LEU A 152 -3.41 4.45 6.87
C LEU A 152 -3.17 5.85 7.44
N GLN A 153 -4.19 6.72 7.40
CA GLN A 153 -4.16 8.06 7.98
C GLN A 153 -4.00 8.00 9.52
N HIS A 154 -4.75 7.13 10.18
CA HIS A 154 -4.61 6.95 11.63
C HIS A 154 -3.23 6.42 12.03
N ALA A 155 -2.71 5.43 11.29
CA ALA A 155 -1.41 4.84 11.59
C ALA A 155 -0.25 5.83 11.44
N ILE A 156 -0.35 6.81 10.54
CA ILE A 156 0.66 7.88 10.43
C ILE A 156 0.56 8.88 11.59
N GLU A 157 -0.64 9.15 12.11
CA GLU A 157 -0.84 9.99 13.29
C GLU A 157 -0.26 9.33 14.56
N GLU A 158 -0.48 8.03 14.74
CA GLU A 158 0.13 7.25 15.82
C GLU A 158 1.66 7.23 15.72
N LEU A 159 2.18 7.10 14.49
CA LEU A 159 3.63 7.14 14.25
C LEU A 159 4.23 8.50 14.62
N ASN A 160 3.54 9.60 14.34
CA ASN A 160 3.97 10.95 14.72
C ASN A 160 3.90 11.20 16.23
N SER A 161 2.94 10.57 16.91
CA SER A 161 2.70 10.71 18.35
C SER A 161 3.63 9.84 19.21
N SER A 162 4.30 8.87 18.60
CA SER A 162 5.30 8.04 19.29
C SER A 162 6.59 8.84 19.49
N PRO A 163 7.19 8.86 20.69
CA PRO A 163 8.44 9.57 20.97
C PRO A 163 9.58 9.11 20.04
#